data_AF-A0A933G9E3-F1
#
_entry.id   AF-A0A933G9E3-F1
#
_cell.length_a   1.000
_cell.length_b   1.000
_cell.length_c   1.000
_cell.angle_alpha   90.00
_cell.angle_beta   90.00
_cell.angle_gamma   90.00
#
_symmetry.space_group_name_H-M   'P 1'
#
loop_
_entity.id
_entity.type
_entity.pdbx_description
1 polymer ?
#
loop_
_entity_poly.entity_id
_entity_poly.type
_entity_poly.pdbx_seq_one_letter_code
_entity_poly.pdbx_strand_id
1 'polypeptide(L)'
;MVTIRVEATPPPAASLGWLDAADRFLVEKLFQDPAEYVDHPVFHEPRAEQKLFGRRSVLPAGSTYFAEPERCGLHDGGRGGPLDANSERRLFQRFNYARMRVARLLQRYRGCCVPQPALRLVLAWLHRALILRGQLAQANIALVAAMAKRSRFGGLDPNEVISAGNYALLRSIDRFDCSRGFKFS
;
A
#
# COMPACT_ATOMS: atom_id res chain seq x y z
N MET A 1 -5.39 -0.87 14.41
CA MET A 1 -5.40 -1.62 13.12
C MET A 1 -6.79 -2.14 12.88
N VAL A 2 -7.32 -1.96 11.67
CA VAL A 2 -8.64 -2.43 11.25
C VAL A 2 -8.43 -3.58 10.27
N THR A 3 -9.10 -4.70 10.53
CA THR A 3 -9.07 -5.89 9.67
C THR A 3 -10.49 -6.18 9.20
N ILE A 4 -10.67 -6.26 7.89
CA ILE A 4 -11.97 -6.50 7.26
C ILE A 4 -11.86 -7.79 6.45
N ARG A 5 -12.74 -8.75 6.77
CA ARG A 5 -12.91 -9.93 5.94
C ARG A 5 -13.55 -9.53 4.62
N VAL A 6 -12.97 -9.99 3.52
CA VAL A 6 -13.53 -9.80 2.19
C VAL A 6 -14.65 -10.82 2.01
N GLU A 7 -15.89 -10.34 2.06
CA GLU A 7 -17.12 -11.15 1.87
C GLU A 7 -17.76 -10.89 0.50
N ALA A 8 -17.08 -10.14 -0.37
CA ALA A 8 -17.50 -9.95 -1.75
C ALA A 8 -17.13 -11.20 -2.55
N THR A 9 -18.01 -11.61 -3.47
CA THR A 9 -17.76 -12.77 -4.32
C THR A 9 -16.78 -12.38 -5.43
N PRO A 10 -15.70 -13.15 -5.66
CA PRO A 10 -14.77 -12.86 -6.74
C PRO A 10 -15.50 -12.96 -8.09
N PRO A 11 -15.25 -12.03 -9.03
CA PRO A 11 -15.76 -12.13 -10.39
C PRO A 11 -15.20 -13.40 -11.07
N PRO A 12 -15.98 -14.09 -11.92
CA PRO A 12 -15.53 -15.29 -12.61
C PRO A 12 -14.35 -14.98 -13.53
N ALA A 13 -13.37 -15.88 -13.64
CA ALA A 13 -12.14 -15.67 -14.42
C ALA A 13 -12.42 -15.26 -15.87
N ALA A 14 -13.49 -15.78 -16.49
CA ALA A 14 -13.92 -15.42 -17.84
C ALA A 14 -14.27 -13.92 -17.98
N SER A 15 -14.76 -13.28 -16.91
CA SER A 15 -15.10 -11.84 -16.89
C SER A 15 -13.88 -10.92 -16.70
N LEU A 16 -12.71 -11.49 -16.45
CA LEU A 16 -11.45 -10.77 -16.23
C LEU A 16 -10.56 -10.72 -17.49
N GLY A 17 -11.11 -11.03 -18.66
CA GLY A 17 -10.40 -11.02 -19.94
C GLY A 17 -9.74 -9.68 -20.29
N TRP A 18 -10.29 -8.58 -19.77
CA TRP A 18 -9.79 -7.20 -19.99
C TRP A 18 -8.66 -6.78 -19.03
N LEU A 19 -8.29 -7.63 -18.06
CA LEU A 19 -7.15 -7.44 -17.16
C LEU A 19 -5.91 -8.14 -17.70
N ASP A 20 -4.74 -7.57 -17.40
CA ASP A 20 -3.46 -8.23 -17.61
C ASP A 20 -3.21 -9.34 -16.58
N ALA A 21 -2.13 -10.11 -16.76
CA ALA A 21 -1.82 -11.23 -15.86
C ALA A 21 -1.52 -10.77 -14.42
N ALA A 22 -0.89 -9.60 -14.26
CA ALA A 22 -0.53 -9.06 -12.95
C ALA A 22 -1.78 -8.64 -12.16
N ASP A 23 -2.70 -7.92 -12.80
CA ASP A 23 -3.96 -7.48 -12.23
C ASP A 23 -4.86 -8.67 -11.87
N ARG A 24 -4.89 -9.72 -12.70
CA ARG A 24 -5.62 -10.95 -12.37
C ARG A 24 -5.10 -11.60 -11.09
N PHE A 25 -3.77 -11.70 -10.94
CA PHE A 25 -3.16 -12.22 -9.72
C PHE A 25 -3.48 -11.34 -8.51
N LEU A 26 -3.45 -10.02 -8.68
CA LEU A 26 -3.82 -9.08 -7.62
C LEU A 26 -5.29 -9.23 -7.19
N VAL A 27 -6.21 -9.40 -8.14
CA VAL A 27 -7.62 -9.68 -7.85
C VAL A 27 -7.74 -10.98 -7.07
N GLU A 28 -7.12 -12.06 -7.52
CA GLU A 28 -7.17 -13.35 -6.83
C GLU A 28 -6.68 -13.22 -5.38
N LYS A 29 -5.52 -12.58 -5.17
CA LYS A 29 -4.96 -12.35 -3.83
C LYS A 29 -5.85 -11.49 -2.96
N LEU A 30 -6.44 -10.45 -3.53
CA LEU A 30 -7.33 -9.54 -2.80
C LEU A 30 -8.56 -10.24 -2.21
N PHE A 31 -9.07 -11.29 -2.86
CA PHE A 31 -10.21 -12.07 -2.36
C PHE A 31 -9.79 -13.23 -1.42
N GLN A 32 -8.53 -13.65 -1.45
CA GLN A 32 -7.98 -14.66 -0.53
C GLN A 32 -7.63 -14.04 0.83
N ASP A 33 -7.02 -12.86 0.82
CA ASP A 33 -6.47 -12.22 2.01
C ASP A 33 -7.44 -11.19 2.62
N PRO A 34 -7.48 -11.05 3.96
CA PRO A 34 -8.28 -10.01 4.58
C PRO A 34 -7.73 -8.61 4.25
N ALA A 35 -8.63 -7.65 4.05
CA ALA A 35 -8.26 -6.26 3.83
C ALA A 35 -7.93 -5.59 5.17
N GLU A 36 -6.64 -5.41 5.43
CA GLU A 36 -6.14 -4.72 6.63
C GLU A 36 -5.76 -3.27 6.32
N TYR A 37 -5.89 -2.36 7.29
CA TYR A 37 -5.30 -1.01 7.27
C TYR A 37 -5.18 -0.43 8.68
N VAL A 38 -4.34 0.59 8.87
CA VAL A 38 -4.29 1.37 10.11
C VAL A 38 -5.14 2.62 9.95
N ASP A 39 -6.21 2.76 10.74
CA ASP A 39 -7.10 3.91 10.66
C ASP A 39 -6.45 5.20 11.19
N HIS A 40 -6.91 6.35 10.69
CA HIS A 40 -6.42 7.65 11.12
C HIS A 40 -7.54 8.71 11.02
N PRO A 41 -7.64 9.66 11.97
CA PRO A 41 -8.72 10.68 11.98
C PRO A 41 -8.89 11.45 10.65
N VAL A 42 -7.77 11.81 10.01
CA VAL A 42 -7.74 12.51 8.70
C VAL A 42 -8.53 11.77 7.61
N PHE A 43 -8.72 10.46 7.71
CA PHE A 43 -9.42 9.68 6.69
C PHE A 43 -10.94 9.91 6.70
N HIS A 44 -11.48 10.39 7.81
CA HIS A 44 -12.90 10.67 8.00
C HIS A 44 -13.24 12.14 7.72
N GLU A 45 -12.24 12.99 7.52
CA GLU A 45 -12.44 14.39 7.21
C GLU A 45 -13.00 14.62 5.80
N PRO A 46 -13.82 15.66 5.60
CA PRO A 46 -14.23 16.05 4.26
C PRO A 46 -12.99 16.41 3.44
N ARG A 47 -12.94 15.95 2.19
CA ARG A 47 -11.80 16.15 1.27
C ARG A 47 -10.48 15.53 1.78
N ALA A 48 -10.53 14.48 2.61
CA ALA A 48 -9.35 13.69 3.00
C ALA A 48 -8.43 13.35 1.82
N GLU A 49 -9.02 12.95 0.69
CA GLU A 49 -8.29 12.65 -0.54
C GLU A 49 -7.46 13.83 -1.06
N GLN A 50 -8.02 15.04 -1.03
CA GLN A 50 -7.32 16.25 -1.45
C GLN A 50 -6.24 16.66 -0.44
N LYS A 51 -6.48 16.46 0.86
CA LYS A 51 -5.46 16.71 1.88
C LYS A 51 -4.25 15.78 1.74
N LEU A 52 -4.50 14.51 1.46
CA LEU A 52 -3.44 13.49 1.36
C LEU A 52 -2.70 13.57 0.01
N PHE A 53 -3.42 13.69 -1.10
CA PHE A 53 -2.85 13.61 -2.45
C PHE A 53 -2.80 14.97 -3.18
N GLY A 54 -3.20 16.06 -2.53
CA GLY A 54 -3.29 17.41 -3.13
C GLY A 54 -4.50 17.62 -4.04
N ARG A 55 -5.04 16.54 -4.63
CA ARG A 55 -6.18 16.56 -5.56
C ARG A 55 -7.01 15.31 -5.46
N ARG A 56 -8.19 15.34 -6.07
CA ARG A 56 -9.03 14.16 -6.23
C ARG A 56 -8.39 13.22 -7.27
N SER A 57 -8.35 11.94 -6.95
CA SER A 57 -7.84 10.88 -7.82
C SER A 57 -8.82 10.68 -8.96
N VAL A 58 -8.32 10.84 -10.18
CA VAL A 58 -9.08 10.64 -11.40
C VAL A 58 -8.65 9.29 -11.98
N LEU A 59 -9.63 8.42 -12.21
CA LEU A 59 -9.44 7.15 -12.88
C LEU A 59 -9.74 7.36 -14.38
N PRO A 60 -8.74 7.27 -15.27
CA PRO A 60 -8.98 7.33 -16.71
C PRO A 60 -9.87 6.18 -17.18
N ALA A 61 -10.67 6.42 -18.22
CA ALA A 61 -11.51 5.39 -18.81
C ALA A 61 -10.67 4.19 -19.27
N GLY A 62 -11.07 2.98 -18.87
CA GLY A 62 -10.38 1.74 -19.23
C GLY A 62 -9.13 1.42 -18.42
N SER A 63 -8.59 2.35 -17.62
CA SER A 63 -7.37 2.13 -16.85
C SER A 63 -7.63 1.45 -15.50
N THR A 64 -6.62 0.72 -15.01
CA THR A 64 -6.52 0.22 -13.64
C THR A 64 -5.59 1.05 -12.77
N TYR A 65 -5.07 2.17 -13.30
CA TYR A 65 -4.19 3.10 -12.58
C TYR A 65 -4.81 4.49 -12.50
N PHE A 66 -4.55 5.21 -11.42
CA PHE A 66 -4.91 6.62 -11.35
C PHE A 66 -4.03 7.48 -12.25
N ALA A 67 -4.59 8.58 -12.73
CA ALA A 67 -3.82 9.65 -13.35
C ALA A 67 -2.96 10.35 -12.27
N GLU A 68 -1.75 9.83 -12.06
CA GLU A 68 -0.74 10.46 -11.22
C GLU A 68 -0.28 11.76 -11.91
N PRO A 69 -0.13 12.88 -11.19
CA PRO A 69 0.60 14.02 -11.73
C PRO A 69 2.06 13.61 -11.83
N GLU A 70 2.79 14.18 -12.79
CA GLU A 70 4.23 13.99 -12.97
C GLU A 70 5.05 14.20 -11.67
N ARG A 71 4.48 14.88 -10.66
CA ARG A 71 5.09 15.16 -9.36
C ARG A 71 4.79 14.17 -8.23
N CYS A 72 3.88 13.21 -8.43
CA CYS A 72 3.58 12.18 -7.42
C CYS A 72 4.45 10.92 -7.63
N GLY A 73 5.09 10.83 -8.80
CA GLY A 73 6.27 10.00 -9.02
C GLY A 73 7.54 10.76 -8.66
N LEU A 74 8.41 10.11 -7.89
CA LEU A 74 9.88 10.25 -7.93
C LEU A 74 10.60 11.24 -7.01
N HIS A 75 9.97 12.21 -6.32
CA HIS A 75 10.77 13.20 -5.55
C HIS A 75 10.18 13.67 -4.21
N ASP A 76 9.91 12.78 -3.26
CA ASP A 76 9.92 13.15 -1.82
C ASP A 76 11.08 12.47 -1.05
N GLY A 77 11.86 11.64 -1.75
CA GLY A 77 13.09 11.03 -1.26
C GLY A 77 14.07 10.90 -2.42
N GLY A 78 14.89 11.93 -2.63
CA GLY A 78 16.03 11.82 -3.54
C GLY A 78 16.85 10.57 -3.19
N ARG A 79 17.11 9.73 -4.19
CA ARG A 79 18.05 8.60 -4.19
C ARG A 79 18.45 8.11 -2.78
N GLY A 80 17.56 7.36 -2.12
CA GLY A 80 17.93 6.51 -0.98
C GLY A 80 18.29 7.19 0.35
N GLY A 81 17.96 8.47 0.54
CA GLY A 81 18.12 9.14 1.85
C GLY A 81 17.00 8.82 2.84
N PRO A 82 17.25 8.89 4.17
CA PRO A 82 16.22 8.71 5.18
C PRO A 82 15.15 9.81 5.06
N LEU A 83 13.87 9.42 5.12
CA LEU A 83 12.75 10.37 5.11
C LEU A 83 12.74 11.18 6.42
N ASP A 84 12.32 12.45 6.30
CA ASP A 84 11.93 13.24 7.47
C ASP A 84 10.68 12.62 8.12
N ALA A 85 10.55 12.78 9.45
CA ALA A 85 9.46 12.20 10.22
C ALA A 85 8.07 12.65 9.71
N ASN A 86 7.95 13.90 9.24
CA ASN A 86 6.69 14.40 8.69
C ASN A 86 6.36 13.79 7.33
N SER A 87 7.36 13.64 6.45
CA SER A 87 7.17 13.03 5.13
C SER A 87 6.86 11.54 5.25
N GLU A 88 7.53 10.84 6.15
CA GLU A 88 7.23 9.44 6.48
C GLU A 88 5.81 9.27 7.02
N ARG A 89 5.39 10.11 7.97
CA ARG A 89 4.00 10.10 8.48
C ARG A 89 2.99 10.33 7.36
N ARG A 90 3.21 11.32 6.49
CA ARG A 90 2.33 11.56 5.33
C ARG A 90 2.29 10.35 4.39
N LEU A 91 3.41 9.68 4.18
CA LEU A 91 3.50 8.51 3.31
C LEU A 91 2.71 7.33 3.89
N PHE A 92 2.83 7.06 5.19
CA PHE A 92 2.01 6.08 5.90
C PHE A 92 0.52 6.42 5.87
N GLN A 93 0.15 7.69 6.02
CA GLN A 93 -1.25 8.13 5.91
C GLN A 93 -1.80 7.89 4.49
N ARG A 94 -1.06 8.24 3.44
CA ARG A 94 -1.43 7.95 2.05
C ARG A 94 -1.59 6.45 1.80
N PHE A 95 -0.64 5.65 2.28
CA PHE A 95 -0.64 4.20 2.15
C PHE A 95 -1.87 3.57 2.80
N ASN A 96 -2.13 3.92 4.06
CA ASN A 96 -3.26 3.39 4.81
C ASN A 96 -4.61 3.90 4.29
N TYR A 97 -4.68 5.15 3.80
CA TYR A 97 -5.88 5.65 3.13
C TYR A 97 -6.21 4.84 1.86
N ALA A 98 -5.21 4.50 1.04
CA ALA A 98 -5.42 3.68 -0.14
C ALA A 98 -5.97 2.28 0.23
N ARG A 99 -5.39 1.62 1.27
CA ARG A 99 -5.88 0.33 1.79
C ARG A 99 -7.30 0.43 2.36
N MET A 100 -7.60 1.49 3.11
CA MET A 100 -8.94 1.76 3.61
C MET A 100 -9.94 1.91 2.46
N ARG A 101 -9.58 2.60 1.36
CA ARG A 101 -10.44 2.76 0.19
C ARG A 101 -10.74 1.43 -0.49
N VAL A 102 -9.74 0.56 -0.64
CA VAL A 102 -9.94 -0.82 -1.12
C VAL A 102 -10.92 -1.55 -0.21
N ALA A 103 -10.69 -1.55 1.09
CA ALA A 103 -11.51 -2.27 2.05
C ALA A 103 -12.97 -1.78 2.05
N ARG A 104 -13.19 -0.45 2.09
CA ARG A 104 -14.54 0.14 2.05
C ARG A 104 -15.28 -0.15 0.74
N LEU A 105 -14.56 -0.17 -0.39
CA LEU A 105 -15.16 -0.53 -1.68
C LEU A 105 -15.63 -1.98 -1.69
N LEU A 106 -14.82 -2.92 -1.20
CA LEU A 106 -15.20 -4.32 -1.09
C LEU A 106 -16.35 -4.53 -0.10
N GLN A 107 -16.37 -3.81 1.02
CA GLN A 107 -17.48 -3.86 1.98
C GLN A 107 -18.82 -3.42 1.39
N ARG A 108 -18.81 -2.53 0.39
CA ARG A 108 -20.04 -2.11 -0.29
C ARG A 108 -20.68 -3.24 -1.10
N TYR A 109 -19.90 -4.22 -1.53
CA TYR A 109 -20.34 -5.35 -2.34
C TYR A 109 -20.35 -6.68 -1.55
N ARG A 110 -20.53 -6.62 -0.23
CA ARG A 110 -20.69 -7.82 0.61
C ARG A 110 -21.81 -8.72 0.08
N GLY A 111 -21.51 -10.00 -0.13
CA GLY A 111 -22.45 -10.97 -0.67
C GLY A 111 -22.83 -10.77 -2.14
N CYS A 112 -22.16 -9.87 -2.86
CA CYS A 112 -22.40 -9.59 -4.28
C CYS A 112 -21.10 -9.68 -5.08
N CYS A 113 -21.25 -9.90 -6.40
CA CYS A 113 -20.13 -9.80 -7.32
C CYS A 113 -19.73 -8.33 -7.52
N VAL A 114 -18.43 -8.04 -7.50
CA VAL A 114 -17.92 -6.69 -7.74
C VAL A 114 -18.02 -6.36 -9.24
N PRO A 115 -18.77 -5.32 -9.63
CA PRO A 115 -18.92 -4.98 -11.05
C PRO A 115 -17.62 -4.41 -11.62
N GLN A 116 -17.42 -4.57 -12.93
CA GLN A 116 -16.19 -4.18 -13.62
C GLN A 116 -15.73 -2.74 -13.33
N PRO A 117 -16.58 -1.69 -13.36
CA PRO A 117 -16.14 -0.33 -13.04
C PRO A 117 -15.66 -0.18 -11.59
N ALA A 118 -16.29 -0.88 -10.65
CA ALA A 118 -15.85 -0.88 -9.25
C ALA A 118 -14.54 -1.64 -9.08
N LEU A 119 -14.36 -2.76 -9.79
CA LEU A 119 -13.12 -3.53 -9.76
C LEU A 119 -11.93 -2.71 -10.30
N ARG A 120 -12.11 -1.94 -11.38
CA ARG A 120 -11.08 -0.99 -11.86
C ARG A 120 -10.67 0.01 -10.79
N LEU A 121 -11.64 0.57 -10.08
CA LEU A 121 -11.37 1.52 -8.99
C LEU A 121 -10.65 0.86 -7.81
N VAL A 122 -11.02 -0.38 -7.47
CA VAL A 122 -10.35 -1.17 -6.45
C VAL A 122 -8.88 -1.43 -6.83
N LEU A 123 -8.63 -1.85 -8.08
CA LEU A 123 -7.28 -2.06 -8.59
C LEU A 123 -6.45 -0.78 -8.59
N ALA A 124 -7.04 0.36 -8.96
CA ALA A 124 -6.33 1.64 -8.92
C ALA A 124 -5.88 2.03 -7.50
N TRP A 125 -6.72 1.81 -6.49
CA TRP A 125 -6.32 2.01 -5.10
C TRP A 125 -5.29 0.98 -4.63
N LEU A 126 -5.40 -0.27 -5.07
CA LEU A 126 -4.45 -1.32 -4.74
C LEU A 126 -3.05 -1.03 -5.32
N HIS A 127 -2.98 -0.68 -6.60
CA HIS A 127 -1.74 -0.26 -7.27
C HIS A 127 -1.09 0.92 -6.57
N ARG A 128 -1.88 1.93 -6.21
CA ARG A 128 -1.36 3.06 -5.44
C ARG A 128 -0.83 2.63 -4.08
N ALA A 129 -1.51 1.72 -3.37
CA ALA A 129 -1.02 1.18 -2.10
C ALA A 129 0.31 0.41 -2.28
N LEU A 130 0.45 -0.38 -3.35
CA LEU A 130 1.68 -1.11 -3.67
C LEU A 130 2.86 -0.17 -3.98
N ILE A 131 2.61 0.90 -4.77
CA ILE A 131 3.62 1.93 -5.06
C ILE A 131 4.08 2.62 -3.76
N LEU A 132 3.14 3.04 -2.91
CA LEU A 132 3.45 3.69 -1.63
C LEU A 132 4.20 2.76 -0.67
N ARG A 133 3.83 1.47 -0.62
CA ARG A 133 4.54 0.43 0.14
C ARG A 133 5.98 0.26 -0.37
N GLY A 134 6.18 0.27 -1.69
CA GLY A 134 7.51 0.24 -2.31
C GLY A 134 8.35 1.46 -1.95
N GLN A 135 7.76 2.66 -1.92
CA GLN A 135 8.46 3.88 -1.49
C GLN A 135 8.87 3.82 -0.01
N LEU A 136 8.00 3.33 0.88
CA LEU A 136 8.31 3.13 2.30
C LEU A 136 9.44 2.11 2.49
N ALA A 137 9.43 1.02 1.72
CA ALA A 137 10.49 0.01 1.76
C ALA A 137 11.81 0.58 1.25
N GLN A 138 11.80 1.28 0.10
CA GLN A 138 13.00 1.85 -0.50
C GLN A 138 13.68 2.88 0.40
N ALA A 139 12.91 3.67 1.15
CA ALA A 139 13.43 4.63 2.12
C ALA A 139 14.17 3.98 3.30
N ASN A 140 13.84 2.72 3.63
CA ASN A 140 14.33 2.04 4.83
C ASN A 140 15.21 0.82 4.53
N ILE A 141 15.38 0.42 3.27
CA ILE A 141 16.19 -0.75 2.89
C ILE A 141 17.67 -0.56 3.26
N ALA A 142 18.19 0.67 3.18
CA ALA A 142 19.55 1.01 3.55
C ALA A 142 19.79 0.88 5.07
N LEU A 143 18.75 1.16 5.89
CA LEU A 143 18.82 0.96 7.34
C LEU A 143 18.97 -0.52 7.69
N VAL A 144 18.22 -1.41 7.02
CA VAL A 144 18.34 -2.86 7.22
C VAL A 144 19.78 -3.33 6.94
N ALA A 145 20.35 -2.92 5.81
CA ALA A 145 21.74 -3.25 5.47
C ALA A 145 22.74 -2.69 6.50
N ALA A 146 22.52 -1.48 7.01
CA ALA A 146 23.36 -0.89 8.05
C ALA A 146 23.26 -1.63 9.40
N MET A 147 22.06 -2.05 9.79
CA MET A 147 21.83 -2.84 11.01
C MET A 147 22.43 -4.23 10.93
N ALA A 148 22.28 -4.90 9.79
CA ALA A 148 22.89 -6.22 9.54
C ALA A 148 24.42 -6.16 9.66
N LYS A 149 25.07 -5.15 9.08
CA LYS A 149 26.54 -4.96 9.16
C LYS A 149 27.07 -4.74 10.58
N ARG A 150 26.30 -4.07 11.44
CA ARG A 150 26.70 -3.78 12.83
C ARG A 150 26.52 -4.97 13.76
N SER A 151 25.63 -5.89 13.39
CA SER A 151 25.24 -6.99 14.24
C SER A 151 26.22 -8.15 14.09
N ARG A 152 26.85 -8.55 15.18
CA ARG A 152 27.76 -9.71 15.22
C ARG A 152 26.94 -10.99 15.33
N PHE A 153 26.20 -11.34 14.28
CA PHE A 153 25.45 -12.58 14.22
C PHE A 153 26.44 -13.73 13.98
N GLY A 154 26.78 -14.44 15.05
CA GLY A 154 27.79 -15.50 15.04
C GLY A 154 27.53 -16.55 13.96
N GLY A 155 28.33 -16.52 12.89
CA GLY A 155 28.38 -17.55 11.85
C GLY A 155 27.29 -17.49 10.76
N LEU A 156 26.34 -16.55 10.80
CA LEU A 156 25.31 -16.43 9.77
C LEU A 156 25.83 -15.63 8.55
N ASP A 157 25.41 -16.02 7.35
CA ASP A 157 25.69 -15.27 6.12
C ASP A 157 25.02 -13.89 6.21
N PRO A 158 25.77 -12.77 6.05
CA PRO A 158 25.19 -11.43 5.98
C PRO A 158 24.00 -11.29 5.03
N ASN A 159 23.97 -12.04 3.92
CA ASN A 159 22.87 -12.00 2.96
C ASN A 159 21.57 -12.61 3.51
N GLU A 160 21.67 -13.65 4.33
CA GLU A 160 20.51 -14.25 5.00
C GLU A 160 19.92 -13.27 6.03
N VAL A 161 20.79 -12.62 6.81
CA VAL A 161 20.39 -11.59 7.78
C VAL A 161 19.70 -10.42 7.09
N ILE A 162 20.25 -9.92 5.98
CA ILE A 162 19.66 -8.83 5.20
C ILE A 162 18.29 -9.26 4.65
N SER A 163 18.18 -10.48 4.13
CA SER A 163 16.93 -11.00 3.57
C SER A 163 15.84 -11.14 4.64
N ALA A 164 16.17 -11.68 5.81
CA ALA A 164 15.28 -11.75 6.95
C ALA A 164 14.87 -10.36 7.45
N GLY A 165 15.81 -9.42 7.50
CA GLY A 165 15.56 -8.02 7.85
C GLY A 165 14.63 -7.31 6.87
N ASN A 166 14.80 -7.51 5.57
CA ASN A 166 13.94 -6.94 4.54
C ASN A 166 12.52 -7.52 4.60
N TYR A 167 12.39 -8.81 4.91
CA TYR A 167 11.09 -9.43 5.15
C TYR A 167 10.41 -8.81 6.39
N ALA A 168 11.14 -8.67 7.50
CA ALA A 168 10.63 -8.02 8.71
C ALA A 168 10.25 -6.55 8.47
N LEU A 169 11.02 -5.82 7.66
CA LEU A 169 10.73 -4.45 7.24
C LEU A 169 9.37 -4.36 6.55
N LEU A 170 9.11 -5.20 5.55
CA LEU A 170 7.84 -5.20 4.83
C LEU A 170 6.65 -5.49 5.76
N ARG A 171 6.78 -6.46 6.67
CA ARG A 171 5.71 -6.75 7.64
C ARG A 171 5.49 -5.62 8.63
N SER A 172 6.56 -4.90 8.98
CA SER A 172 6.48 -3.74 9.87
C SER A 172 5.76 -2.58 9.19
N ILE A 173 6.04 -2.32 7.91
CA ILE A 173 5.33 -1.32 7.10
C ILE A 173 3.82 -1.59 7.09
N ASP A 174 3.43 -2.85 6.92
CA ASP A 174 2.02 -3.23 6.82
C ASP A 174 1.22 -2.97 8.11
N ARG A 175 1.88 -2.84 9.26
CA ARG A 175 1.26 -2.72 10.59
C ARG A 175 1.61 -1.45 11.35
N PHE A 176 2.54 -0.65 10.85
CA PHE A 176 3.01 0.53 11.55
C PHE A 176 1.93 1.59 11.71
N ASP A 177 1.82 2.13 12.92
CA ASP A 177 0.85 3.16 13.27
C ASP A 177 1.54 4.50 13.52
N CYS A 178 1.50 5.35 12.50
CA CYS A 178 2.11 6.69 12.51
C CYS A 178 1.42 7.68 13.46
N SER A 179 0.23 7.35 14.00
CA SER A 179 -0.47 8.21 14.99
C SER A 179 0.17 8.16 16.37
N ARG A 180 0.96 7.11 16.66
CA ARG A 180 1.62 6.90 17.95
C ARG A 180 2.80 7.83 18.22
N GLY A 181 3.18 8.68 17.27
CA GLY A 181 4.22 9.69 17.44
C GLY A 181 5.66 9.19 17.31
N PHE A 182 5.89 7.91 17.09
CA PHE A 182 7.22 7.34 16.82
C PHE A 182 7.62 7.52 15.36
N LYS A 183 8.93 7.62 15.11
CA LYS A 183 9.51 7.45 13.77
C LYS A 183 9.57 5.95 13.46
N PHE A 184 9.42 5.59 12.18
CA PHE A 184 9.47 4.20 11.74
C PHE A 184 10.88 3.61 11.77
N SER A 185 11.89 4.40 11.41
CA SER A 185 13.32 4.06 11.45
C SER A 185 13.92 4.08 12.85
#